data_AF-A0A0Q7JZU2-F1
#
_entry.id   AF-A0A0Q7JZU2-F1
#
_cell.length_a   1.000
_cell.length_b   1.000
_cell.length_c   1.000
_cell.angle_alpha   90.00
_cell.angle_beta   90.00
_cell.angle_gamma   90.00
#
_symmetry.space_group_name_H-M   'P 1'
#
loop_
_entity.id
_entity.type
_entity.pdbx_description
1 polymer ?
#
loop_
_entity_poly.entity_id
_entity_poly.type
_entity_poly.pdbx_seq_one_letter_code
_entity_poly.pdbx_strand_id
1 'polypeptide(L)' 'MKVRDAATIRRVRELRGLSQRELAYLCRPCSQTTIYLLESGRMRSLSPQLAVRIAKRLDADVLDLFVERP' A
#
# COMPACT_ATOMS: atom_id res chain seq x y z
N MET A 1 -1.02 9.87 5.44
CA MET A 1 0.24 9.34 4.90
C MET A 1 0.33 9.60 3.40
N LYS A 2 1.53 9.90 2.91
CA LYS A 2 1.83 10.07 1.48
C LYS A 2 2.64 8.86 1.00
N VAL A 3 2.36 8.38 -0.22
CA VAL A 3 3.15 7.29 -0.84
C VAL A 3 4.57 7.77 -1.09
N ARG A 4 5.55 7.01 -0.62
CA ARG A 4 6.97 7.31 -0.84
C ARG A 4 7.38 6.95 -2.27
N ASP A 5 7.19 5.69 -2.62
CA ASP A 5 7.37 5.18 -3.98
C ASP A 5 6.31 4.12 -4.31
N ALA A 6 5.57 4.36 -5.38
CA ALA A 6 4.51 3.48 -5.86
C ALA A 6 5.06 2.15 -6.40
N ALA A 7 6.24 2.18 -7.03
CA ALA A 7 6.86 0.99 -7.59
C ALA A 7 7.31 0.02 -6.49
N THR A 8 7.80 0.56 -5.36
CA THR A 8 8.18 -0.23 -4.19
C THR A 8 6.99 -1.01 -3.63
N ILE A 9 5.81 -0.40 -3.48
CA ILE A 9 4.60 -1.09 -3.00
C ILE A 9 4.27 -2.30 -3.89
N ARG A 10 4.28 -2.09 -5.21
CA ARG A 10 4.04 -3.15 -6.19
C ARG A 10 5.05 -4.28 -6.08
N ARG A 11 6.35 -3.94 -6.03
CA ARG A 11 7.44 -4.91 -5.95
C ARG A 11 7.32 -5.76 -4.69
N VAL A 12 7.09 -5.14 -3.53
CA VAL A 12 6.96 -5.89 -2.27
C VAL A 12 5.72 -6.78 -2.29
N ARG A 13 4.60 -6.31 -2.84
CA ARG A 13 3.40 -7.14 -3.03
C ARG A 13 3.70 -8.39 -3.86
N GLU A 14 4.37 -8.22 -5.01
CA GLU A 14 4.71 -9.32 -5.92
C GLU A 14 5.69 -10.31 -5.27
N LEU A 15 6.68 -9.84 -4.51
CA LEU A 15 7.60 -10.70 -3.74
C LEU A 15 6.87 -11.54 -2.68
N ARG A 16 5.75 -11.05 -2.15
CA ARG A 16 4.89 -11.78 -1.20
C ARG A 16 3.91 -12.73 -1.89
N GLY A 17 3.93 -12.81 -3.22
CA GLY A 17 3.01 -13.65 -4.00
C GLY A 17 1.55 -13.21 -3.92
N LEU A 18 1.28 -11.96 -3.53
CA LEU A 18 -0.10 -11.46 -3.39
C LEU A 18 -0.56 -10.79 -4.69
N SER A 19 -1.77 -11.08 -5.14
CA SER A 19 -2.47 -10.25 -6.11
C SER A 19 -2.97 -8.94 -5.46
N GLN A 20 -3.30 -7.94 -6.28
CA GLN A 20 -3.89 -6.70 -5.77
C GLN A 20 -5.24 -6.95 -5.06
N ARG A 21 -6.01 -7.94 -5.49
CA ARG A 21 -7.30 -8.32 -4.88
C ARG A 21 -7.08 -8.94 -3.50
N GLU A 22 -6.10 -9.81 -3.36
CA GLU A 22 -5.75 -10.43 -2.07
C GLU A 22 -5.24 -9.39 -1.08
N LEU A 23 -4.33 -8.51 -1.51
CA LEU A 23 -3.85 -7.42 -0.65
C LEU A 23 -5.01 -6.53 -0.19
N ALA A 24 -5.89 -6.13 -1.10
CA ALA A 24 -7.07 -5.34 -0.76
C ALA A 24 -7.98 -6.05 0.25
N TYR A 25 -8.21 -7.36 0.06
CA TYR A 25 -9.00 -8.18 0.97
C TYR A 25 -8.37 -8.24 2.38
N LEU A 26 -7.04 -8.39 2.46
CA LEU A 26 -6.30 -8.43 3.72
C LEU A 26 -6.21 -7.07 4.44
N CYS A 27 -6.45 -5.96 3.73
CA CYS A 27 -6.38 -4.59 4.23
C CYS A 27 -7.75 -3.92 4.39
N ARG A 28 -8.84 -4.69 4.55
CA ARG A 28 -10.21 -4.15 4.64
C ARG A 28 -10.43 -3.06 5.71
N PRO A 29 -11.28 -2.04 5.45
CA PRO A 29 -11.92 -1.75 4.16
C PRO A 29 -10.90 -1.13 3.17
N CYS A 30 -10.57 -1.87 2.12
CA CYS A 30 -9.69 -1.47 1.02
C CYS A 30 -10.18 -2.20 -0.24
N SER A 31 -10.13 -1.53 -1.39
CA SER A 31 -10.55 -2.11 -2.66
C SER A 31 -9.34 -2.42 -3.53
N GLN A 32 -9.48 -3.35 -4.48
CA GLN A 32 -8.42 -3.60 -5.46
C GLN A 32 -8.11 -2.34 -6.27
N THR A 33 -9.13 -1.51 -6.59
CA THR A 33 -8.94 -0.21 -7.23
C THR A 33 -8.04 0.70 -6.40
N THR A 34 -8.19 0.72 -5.08
CA THR A 34 -7.30 1.48 -4.19
C THR A 34 -5.85 1.02 -4.33
N ILE A 35 -5.59 -0.29 -4.30
CA ILE A 35 -4.24 -0.83 -4.48
C ILE A 35 -3.67 -0.46 -5.85
N TYR A 36 -4.48 -0.60 -6.92
CA TYR A 36 -4.08 -0.18 -8.26
C TYR A 36 -3.72 1.31 -8.33
N LEU A 37 -4.52 2.20 -7.73
CA LEU A 37 -4.23 3.64 -7.74
C LEU A 37 -2.96 3.98 -6.96
N LEU A 38 -2.67 3.27 -5.86
CA LEU A 38 -1.43 3.41 -5.10
C LEU A 38 -0.22 2.97 -5.95
N GLU A 39 -0.28 1.77 -6.54
CA GLU A 39 0.81 1.19 -7.34
C GLU A 39 1.06 1.91 -8.67
N SER A 40 0.04 2.58 -9.21
CA SER A 40 0.16 3.40 -10.42
C SER A 40 0.53 4.87 -10.14
N GLY A 41 0.66 5.26 -8.86
CA GLY A 41 0.95 6.63 -8.45
C GLY A 41 -0.20 7.63 -8.68
N ARG A 42 -1.39 7.14 -9.08
CA ARG A 42 -2.61 7.95 -9.27
C ARG A 42 -3.25 8.36 -7.94
N MET A 43 -2.99 7.61 -6.87
CA MET A 43 -3.35 7.96 -5.50
C MET A 43 -2.06 8.18 -4.70
N ARG A 44 -1.77 9.45 -4.38
CA ARG A 44 -0.54 9.85 -3.70
C ARG A 44 -0.67 9.88 -2.18
N SER A 45 -1.88 9.74 -1.65
CA SER A 45 -2.13 9.81 -0.21
C SER A 45 -3.28 8.94 0.23
N LEU A 46 -3.19 8.48 1.47
CA LEU A 46 -4.14 7.62 2.14
C LEU A 46 -4.17 7.90 3.65
N SER A 47 -5.18 7.37 4.34
CA SER A 47 -5.26 7.48 5.79
C SER A 47 -4.10 6.73 6.47
N PRO A 48 -3.59 7.20 7.62
CA PRO A 48 -2.57 6.49 8.39
C PRO A 48 -2.95 5.04 8.72
N GLN A 49 -4.21 4.81 9.07
CA GLN A 49 -4.69 3.48 9.41
C GLN A 49 -4.67 2.52 8.21
N LEU A 50 -4.90 3.01 6.99
CA LEU A 50 -4.75 2.18 5.78
C LEU A 50 -3.28 1.93 5.45
N ALA A 51 -2.41 2.92 5.60
CA ALA A 51 -0.96 2.76 5.40
C ALA A 51 -0.37 1.68 6.32
N VAL A 52 -0.69 1.72 7.61
CA VAL A 52 -0.24 0.71 8.59
C VAL A 52 -0.77 -0.69 8.23
N ARG A 53 -2.04 -0.81 7.82
CA ARG A 53 -2.60 -2.10 7.39
C ARG A 53 -1.88 -2.67 6.17
N ILE A 54 -1.55 -1.83 5.19
CA ILE A 54 -0.81 -2.26 4.00
C ILE A 54 0.60 -2.69 4.38
N ALA A 55 1.34 -1.85 5.12
CA ALA A 55 2.70 -2.14 5.56
C ALA A 55 2.79 -3.46 6.34
N LYS A 56 1.84 -3.69 7.27
CA LYS A 56 1.75 -4.95 8.02
C LYS A 56 1.58 -6.20 7.14
N ARG A 57 0.82 -6.11 6.03
CA ARG A 57 0.58 -7.25 5.12
C ARG A 57 1.71 -7.46 4.13
N LEU A 58 2.42 -6.40 3.80
CA LEU A 58 3.65 -6.45 3.04
C LEU A 58 4.87 -6.81 3.91
N ASP A 59 4.67 -6.83 5.24
CA ASP A 59 5.69 -7.10 6.26
C ASP A 59 6.95 -6.27 5.97
N ALA A 60 6.70 -4.96 5.92
CA ALA A 60 7.62 -3.87 5.71
C ALA A 60 7.31 -2.77 6.72
N ASP A 61 8.30 -1.93 7.04
CA ASP A 61 8.05 -0.75 7.86
C ASP A 61 7.11 0.22 7.12
N VAL A 62 6.21 0.87 7.86
CA VAL A 62 5.32 1.87 7.27
C VAL A 62 6.10 3.05 6.68
N LEU A 63 7.24 3.41 7.28
CA LEU A 63 8.11 4.50 6.83
C LEU A 63 8.96 4.15 5.60
N ASP A 64 9.10 2.85 5.31
CA ASP A 64 9.71 2.39 4.06
C ASP A 64 8.79 2.65 2.86
N LEU A 65 7.48 2.50 3.05
CA LEU A 65 6.47 2.62 1.98
C LEU A 65 5.80 3.99 1.91
N PHE A 66 5.73 4.69 3.04
CA PHE A 66 4.97 5.92 3.19
C PHE A 66 5.74 6.96 4.00
N VAL A 67 5.38 8.23 3.83
CA VAL A 67 5.89 9.33 4.65
C VAL A 67 4.74 10.05 5.35
N GLU A 68 5.00 10.56 6.55
CA GLU A 68 4.08 11.45 7.23
C GLU A 68 3.86 12.71 6.39
N ARG A 69 2.62 13.21 6.38
CA ARG A 69 2.36 14.54 5.83
C ARG A 69 2.56 15.54 6.97
N PRO A 70 3.25 16.67 6.74
CA PRO A 70 3.14 17.81 7.62
C PRO A 70 1.70 18.37 7.60
#